data_AF-A0A9D4YW64-F1
#
_entry.id   AF-A0A9D4YW64-F1
#
_cell.length_a   1.000
_cell.length_b   1.000
_cell.length_c   1.000
_cell.angle_alpha   90.00
_cell.angle_beta   90.00
_cell.angle_gamma   90.00
#
_symmetry.space_group_name_H-M   'P 1'
#
loop_
_entity.id
_entity.type
_entity.pdbx_description
1 polymer ?
#
loop_
_entity_poly.entity_id
_entity_poly.type
_entity_poly.pdbx_seq_one_letter_code
_entity_poly.pdbx_strand_id
1 'polypeptide(L)'
;MQLAGPNAALCLTRVSGTLQNRSACPSRPRATPWVLRKPRQQRRVLSAAAAGGRGQRADRYANTAPPSPASQAAAGVPAEPSVLSSREYLLRLVPLQQFPVVGVSFEGRQEVIPQLQKGQAVAFVREPENPHDPHAVAVRTLDDRGLGYIARDKTAQFMQDLCFGAVGSFGQQADTGLWGLSVLVQPTVPPVEVYALPASLRQFANLAPHLGPAAAPALESLKAAALAAAGSRCAVTSARQAAAVERWGWDGERRVMRLLGFRAEAPEVQQIGGLLELEPSAAAGPTVLLQQLNCWTAADVELYLQHVRQLRQQRGGGELWRLDLGLLSAFGIPVPPSLQPLCV
;
A
#
# COMPACT_ATOMS: atom_id res chain seq x y z
N MET A 1 -44.30 -26.46 7.11
CA MET A 1 -43.32 -27.11 8.00
C MET A 1 -42.08 -27.40 7.17
N GLN A 2 -40.95 -26.75 7.50
CA GLN A 2 -39.58 -26.92 6.97
C GLN A 2 -39.34 -26.67 5.46
N LEU A 3 -38.83 -25.46 5.16
CA LEU A 3 -38.00 -25.19 3.99
C LEU A 3 -36.55 -25.08 4.46
N ALA A 4 -35.68 -25.93 3.91
CA ALA A 4 -34.24 -25.90 4.11
C ALA A 4 -33.62 -24.85 3.18
N GLY A 5 -32.83 -23.92 3.74
CA GLY A 5 -32.07 -22.92 2.97
C GLY A 5 -30.73 -23.46 2.48
N PRO A 6 -30.15 -22.91 1.40
CA PRO A 6 -28.83 -23.31 0.94
C PRO A 6 -27.72 -22.57 1.68
N ASN A 7 -26.78 -23.33 2.23
CA ASN A 7 -25.46 -22.86 2.65
C ASN A 7 -24.62 -22.52 1.41
N ALA A 8 -24.36 -21.23 1.17
CA ALA A 8 -23.34 -20.78 0.23
C ALA A 8 -21.99 -20.70 0.97
N ALA A 9 -21.17 -21.74 0.81
CA ALA A 9 -19.78 -21.75 1.24
C ALA A 9 -18.96 -20.83 0.33
N LEU A 10 -18.25 -19.88 0.93
CA LEU A 10 -17.20 -19.07 0.31
C LEU A 10 -16.13 -20.00 -0.30
N CYS A 11 -16.16 -20.14 -1.62
CA CYS A 11 -15.22 -20.96 -2.36
C CYS A 11 -13.95 -20.14 -2.62
N LEU A 12 -12.90 -20.39 -1.82
CA LEU A 12 -11.52 -20.06 -2.20
C LEU A 12 -11.13 -20.97 -3.37
N THR A 13 -11.03 -20.41 -4.57
CA THR A 13 -10.52 -21.13 -5.74
C THR A 13 -9.02 -21.41 -5.58
N ARG A 14 -8.71 -22.61 -5.08
CA ARG A 14 -7.45 -23.32 -5.34
C ARG A 14 -7.55 -23.91 -6.75
N VAL A 15 -6.71 -23.43 -7.66
CA VAL A 15 -6.47 -24.12 -8.93
C VAL A 15 -5.45 -25.23 -8.65
N SER A 16 -5.90 -26.49 -8.73
CA SER A 16 -5.05 -27.68 -8.74
C SER A 16 -5.38 -28.46 -10.01
N GLY A 17 -4.44 -28.48 -10.96
CA GLY A 17 -4.46 -29.35 -12.13
C GLY A 17 -3.23 -30.26 -12.09
N THR A 18 -3.47 -31.56 -12.06
CA THR A 18 -2.49 -32.62 -11.79
C THR A 18 -1.78 -33.08 -13.07
N LEU A 19 -0.44 -33.12 -12.97
CA LEU A 19 0.59 -33.98 -13.59
C LEU A 19 0.22 -35.00 -14.69
N GLN A 20 1.05 -35.01 -15.75
CA GLN A 20 1.63 -36.24 -16.32
C GLN A 20 3.14 -36.07 -16.65
N ASN A 21 3.93 -36.72 -15.79
CA ASN A 21 5.24 -37.39 -15.94
C ASN A 21 6.07 -37.24 -17.25
N ARG A 22 7.35 -36.87 -17.12
CA ARG A 22 8.52 -37.75 -17.41
C ARG A 22 9.89 -37.12 -17.07
N SER A 23 10.72 -37.95 -16.43
CA SER A 23 12.18 -38.11 -16.51
C SER A 23 13.18 -37.14 -15.85
N ALA A 24 13.92 -37.74 -14.90
CA ALA A 24 15.36 -37.70 -14.66
C ALA A 24 15.99 -36.54 -13.84
N CYS A 25 16.31 -36.86 -12.59
CA CYS A 25 17.32 -36.19 -11.76
C CYS A 25 18.73 -36.30 -12.35
N PRO A 26 19.62 -35.36 -11.97
CA PRO A 26 20.78 -35.80 -11.19
C PRO A 26 20.99 -34.99 -9.90
N SER A 27 21.52 -35.72 -8.93
CA SER A 27 21.91 -35.37 -7.56
C SER A 27 22.74 -34.10 -7.40
N ARG A 28 22.44 -33.31 -6.35
CA ARG A 28 23.32 -32.25 -5.80
C ARG A 28 23.80 -32.59 -4.38
N PRO A 29 25.00 -32.12 -4.00
CA PRO A 29 25.72 -32.53 -2.79
C PRO A 29 25.24 -31.85 -1.50
N ARG A 30 25.53 -32.51 -0.38
CA ARG A 30 25.24 -32.10 1.00
C ARG A 30 25.94 -30.79 1.37
N ALA A 31 25.19 -29.84 1.91
CA ALA A 31 25.72 -28.63 2.54
C ALA A 31 25.98 -28.86 4.04
N THR A 32 27.19 -28.52 4.50
CA THR A 32 27.62 -28.48 5.90
C THR A 32 27.07 -27.27 6.66
N PRO A 33 26.84 -27.37 7.98
CA PRO A 33 26.26 -26.29 8.77
C PRO A 33 27.30 -25.19 9.08
N TRP A 34 26.90 -23.94 8.86
CA TRP A 34 27.66 -22.75 9.24
C TRP A 34 27.48 -22.44 10.72
N VAL A 35 28.60 -22.32 11.43
CA VAL A 35 28.69 -21.94 12.84
C VAL A 35 28.61 -20.42 12.97
N LEU A 36 27.58 -19.92 13.66
CA LEU A 36 27.44 -18.50 14.02
C LEU A 36 28.47 -18.11 15.10
N ARG A 37 29.41 -17.21 14.77
CA ARG A 37 30.22 -16.48 15.76
C ARG A 37 29.50 -15.19 16.17
N LYS A 38 29.31 -14.99 17.47
CA LYS A 38 28.71 -13.77 18.05
C LYS A 38 29.67 -12.57 17.95
N PRO A 39 29.19 -11.35 17.65
CA PRO A 39 30.02 -10.14 17.71
C PRO A 39 30.21 -9.64 19.16
N ARG A 40 31.44 -9.17 19.44
CA ARG A 40 31.89 -8.55 20.69
C ARG A 40 31.20 -7.20 20.92
N GLN A 41 30.65 -7.01 22.12
CA GLN A 41 30.20 -5.70 22.61
C GLN A 41 31.39 -4.82 22.96
N GLN A 42 31.45 -3.60 22.40
CA GLN A 42 32.33 -2.53 22.90
C GLN A 42 31.50 -1.56 23.75
N ARG A 43 31.89 -1.46 25.02
CA ARG A 43 31.42 -0.46 25.99
C ARG A 43 31.88 0.94 25.57
N ARG A 44 30.96 1.90 25.48
CA ARG A 44 31.29 3.33 25.54
C ARG A 44 31.17 3.83 26.98
N VAL A 45 32.27 4.41 27.45
CA VAL A 45 32.37 5.19 28.69
C VAL A 45 31.94 6.62 28.38
N LEU A 46 31.01 7.18 29.15
CA LEU A 46 30.72 8.61 29.15
C LEU A 46 31.29 9.22 30.44
N SER A 47 32.18 10.20 30.28
CA SER A 47 32.74 10.98 31.39
C SER A 47 31.89 12.21 31.66
N ALA A 48 31.83 12.57 32.93
CA ALA A 48 31.22 13.78 33.46
C ALA A 48 32.11 15.02 33.20
N ALA A 49 31.47 16.19 33.08
CA ALA A 49 32.08 17.47 33.41
C ALA A 49 31.00 18.41 33.96
N ALA A 50 31.29 18.97 35.13
CA ALA A 50 30.47 19.92 35.85
C ALA A 50 31.13 21.31 35.83
N ALA A 51 30.32 22.36 35.67
CA ALA A 51 30.51 23.73 36.14
C ALA A 51 29.20 24.47 35.77
N GLY A 52 28.49 25.24 36.59
CA GLY A 52 28.92 26.14 37.66
C GLY A 52 28.46 27.55 37.26
N GLY A 53 27.38 28.05 37.84
CA GLY A 53 26.88 29.41 37.56
C GLY A 53 25.62 29.77 38.34
N ARG A 54 25.80 30.42 39.49
CA ARG A 54 24.72 31.05 40.28
C ARG A 54 24.39 32.42 39.69
N GLY A 55 23.10 32.73 39.58
CA GLY A 55 22.60 34.07 39.29
C GLY A 55 21.18 34.22 39.82
N GLN A 56 20.99 35.13 40.76
CA GLN A 56 19.76 35.39 41.51
C GLN A 56 18.67 36.02 40.64
N ARG A 57 17.40 35.66 40.85
CA ARG A 57 16.29 36.64 40.85
C ARG A 57 15.05 36.12 41.57
N ALA A 58 14.61 36.95 42.51
CA ALA A 58 13.44 36.79 43.34
C ALA A 58 12.14 37.11 42.58
N ASP A 59 11.03 36.76 43.25
CA ASP A 59 9.67 37.29 43.10
C ASP A 59 8.82 36.81 41.93
N ARG A 60 8.02 35.77 42.20
CA ARG A 60 6.58 35.72 41.90
C ARG A 60 5.93 34.49 42.55
N TYR A 61 5.48 34.64 43.80
CA TYR A 61 4.43 33.79 44.36
C TYR A 61 3.09 34.32 43.85
N ALA A 62 2.56 33.70 42.80
CA ALA A 62 1.18 33.89 42.37
C ALA A 62 0.42 32.59 42.65
N ASN A 63 -0.58 32.72 43.51
CA ASN A 63 -1.57 31.71 43.87
C ASN A 63 -2.05 30.90 42.65
N THR A 64 -1.73 29.61 42.63
CA THR A 64 -2.48 28.61 41.85
C THR A 64 -2.96 27.55 42.83
N ALA A 65 -4.26 27.54 43.08
CA ALA A 65 -4.91 26.48 43.85
C ALA A 65 -4.62 25.13 43.18
N PRO A 66 -4.36 24.06 43.95
CA PRO A 66 -4.20 22.73 43.38
C PRO A 66 -5.48 22.36 42.62
N PRO A 67 -5.38 21.83 41.39
CA PRO A 67 -6.55 21.35 40.68
C PRO A 67 -7.25 20.28 41.51
N SER A 68 -8.57 20.44 41.65
CA SER A 68 -9.43 19.53 42.39
C SER A 68 -9.25 18.08 41.87
N PRO A 69 -9.07 17.07 42.75
CA PRO A 69 -8.86 15.68 42.37
C PRO A 69 -10.06 15.02 41.66
N ALA A 70 -11.16 15.75 41.47
CA ALA A 70 -12.39 15.26 40.84
C ALA A 70 -12.33 15.17 39.30
N SER A 71 -11.22 15.55 38.63
CA SER A 71 -11.08 15.48 37.16
C SER A 71 -10.15 14.36 36.66
N GLN A 72 -9.80 13.40 37.51
CA GLN A 72 -8.93 12.27 37.15
C GLN A 72 -9.54 10.92 37.57
N ALA A 73 -10.70 10.55 37.00
CA ALA A 73 -11.21 9.19 37.16
C ALA A 73 -12.29 8.81 36.12
N ALA A 74 -12.10 9.13 34.83
CA ALA A 74 -12.76 8.36 33.78
C ALA A 74 -11.89 7.11 33.52
N ALA A 75 -12.15 6.06 34.29
CA ALA A 75 -11.47 4.79 34.19
C ALA A 75 -11.70 4.13 32.80
N GLY A 76 -10.75 4.34 31.89
CA GLY A 76 -9.94 3.25 31.36
C GLY A 76 -10.58 2.29 30.34
N VAL A 77 -11.45 2.75 29.44
CA VAL A 77 -11.53 2.03 28.15
C VAL A 77 -10.20 2.31 27.43
N PRO A 78 -9.42 1.28 27.04
CA PRO A 78 -8.21 1.50 26.26
C PRO A 78 -8.60 2.28 25.01
N ALA A 79 -8.06 3.49 24.86
CA ALA A 79 -8.28 4.27 23.65
C ALA A 79 -7.88 3.40 22.46
N GLU A 80 -8.78 3.25 21.49
CA GLU A 80 -8.47 2.44 20.32
C GLU A 80 -7.24 3.04 19.61
N PRO A 81 -6.31 2.19 19.14
CA PRO A 81 -5.12 2.69 18.45
C PRO A 81 -5.55 3.45 17.19
N SER A 82 -4.98 4.63 16.99
CA SER A 82 -5.16 5.43 15.78
C SER A 82 -4.72 4.66 14.53
N VAL A 83 -5.14 5.12 13.35
CA VAL A 83 -4.70 4.58 12.05
C VAL A 83 -3.18 4.58 11.92
N LEU A 84 -2.52 5.65 12.39
CA LEU A 84 -1.06 5.76 12.43
C LEU A 84 -0.42 4.69 13.32
N SER A 85 -0.82 4.61 14.58
CA SER A 85 -0.23 3.65 15.52
C SER A 85 -0.48 2.19 15.12
N SER A 86 -1.64 1.91 14.50
CA SER A 86 -1.97 0.60 13.95
C SER A 86 -1.05 0.26 12.76
N ARG A 87 -0.81 1.23 11.86
CA ARG A 87 0.12 1.07 10.73
C ARG A 87 1.56 0.85 11.21
N GLU A 88 2.04 1.64 12.16
CA GLU A 88 3.38 1.47 12.75
C GLU A 88 3.55 0.10 13.42
N TYR A 89 2.50 -0.41 14.07
CA TYR A 89 2.51 -1.76 14.62
C TYR A 89 2.60 -2.82 13.52
N LEU A 90 1.80 -2.71 12.45
CA LEU A 90 1.87 -3.60 11.28
C LEU A 90 3.27 -3.61 10.65
N LEU A 91 3.85 -2.42 10.42
CA LEU A 91 5.19 -2.27 9.84
C LEU A 91 6.29 -2.88 10.72
N ARG A 92 6.10 -2.95 12.05
CA ARG A 92 7.04 -3.64 12.95
C ARG A 92 6.90 -5.16 12.94
N LEU A 93 5.69 -5.67 12.66
CA LEU A 93 5.43 -7.11 12.63
C LEU A 93 5.91 -7.77 11.33
N VAL A 94 5.78 -7.08 10.20
CA VAL A 94 6.23 -7.63 8.92
C VAL A 94 7.73 -7.38 8.74
N PRO A 95 8.56 -8.38 8.43
CA PRO A 95 9.98 -8.15 8.22
C PRO A 95 10.25 -7.29 6.98
N LEU A 96 11.09 -6.26 7.14
CA LEU A 96 11.66 -5.51 6.02
C LEU A 96 12.66 -6.41 5.29
N GLN A 97 12.50 -6.54 3.98
CA GLN A 97 13.31 -7.43 3.14
C GLN A 97 14.14 -6.63 2.14
N GLN A 98 15.36 -7.10 1.87
CA GLN A 98 16.27 -6.47 0.92
C GLN A 98 16.33 -7.29 -0.37
N PHE A 99 16.17 -6.62 -1.51
CA PHE A 99 16.24 -7.25 -2.83
C PHE A 99 17.27 -6.54 -3.71
N PRO A 100 18.16 -7.27 -4.40
CA PRO A 100 18.93 -6.69 -5.49
C PRO A 100 18.00 -6.36 -6.67
N VAL A 101 18.22 -5.21 -7.29
CA VAL A 101 17.51 -4.83 -8.52
C VAL A 101 18.30 -5.33 -9.72
N VAL A 102 17.64 -6.05 -10.62
CA VAL A 102 18.22 -6.59 -11.86
C VAL A 102 17.80 -5.76 -13.07
N GLY A 103 18.49 -5.93 -14.19
CA GLY A 103 18.19 -5.18 -15.42
C GLY A 103 18.55 -3.69 -15.34
N VAL A 104 19.45 -3.32 -14.43
CA VAL A 104 19.89 -1.92 -14.19
C VAL A 104 20.72 -1.34 -15.34
N SER A 105 21.23 -2.17 -16.26
CA SER A 105 22.11 -1.75 -17.37
C SER A 105 21.38 -1.36 -18.66
N PHE A 106 20.04 -1.41 -18.67
CA PHE A 106 19.21 -1.15 -19.84
C PHE A 106 18.47 0.19 -19.72
N GLU A 107 17.94 0.72 -20.83
CA GLU A 107 16.98 1.84 -20.85
C GLU A 107 17.44 3.11 -20.09
N GLY A 108 18.72 3.46 -20.16
CA GLY A 108 19.24 4.68 -19.51
C GLY A 108 19.26 4.65 -17.98
N ARG A 109 18.93 3.52 -17.34
CA ARG A 109 18.85 3.38 -15.87
C ARG A 109 20.18 3.70 -15.18
N GLN A 110 21.31 3.47 -15.84
CA GLN A 110 22.65 3.81 -15.36
C GLN A 110 22.85 5.32 -15.11
N GLU A 111 22.07 6.19 -15.74
CA GLU A 111 22.11 7.64 -15.53
C GLU A 111 21.28 8.07 -14.32
N VAL A 112 20.25 7.28 -13.97
CA VAL A 112 19.31 7.57 -12.88
C VAL A 112 19.86 7.09 -11.53
N ILE A 113 20.46 5.89 -11.48
CA ILE A 113 20.94 5.27 -10.23
C ILE A 113 21.94 6.15 -9.44
N PRO A 114 22.91 6.85 -10.07
CA PRO A 114 23.85 7.71 -9.34
C PRO A 114 23.18 8.91 -8.65
N GLN A 115 21.96 9.28 -9.06
CA GLN A 115 21.20 10.40 -8.52
C GLN A 115 20.33 9.99 -7.32
N LEU A 116 20.25 8.69 -7.02
CA LEU A 116 19.43 8.19 -5.93
C LEU A 116 20.03 8.55 -4.56
N GLN A 117 19.17 8.59 -3.55
CA GLN A 117 19.57 8.73 -2.16
C GLN A 117 19.19 7.49 -1.36
N LYS A 118 20.04 7.11 -0.40
CA LYS A 118 19.69 6.02 0.53
C LYS A 118 18.46 6.43 1.34
N GLY A 119 17.47 5.55 1.41
CA GLY A 119 16.19 5.82 2.06
C GLY A 119 15.16 6.52 1.18
N GLN A 120 15.52 6.95 -0.04
CA GLN A 120 14.57 7.53 -0.99
C GLN A 120 13.45 6.54 -1.31
N ALA A 121 12.22 7.03 -1.33
CA ALA A 121 11.06 6.18 -1.59
C ALA A 121 11.02 5.70 -3.05
N VAL A 122 10.59 4.44 -3.22
CA VAL A 122 10.44 3.79 -4.53
C VAL A 122 9.13 3.00 -4.57
N ALA A 123 8.59 2.85 -5.77
CA ALA A 123 7.41 2.05 -6.06
C ALA A 123 7.81 0.71 -6.69
N PHE A 124 7.04 -0.33 -6.38
CA PHE A 124 7.14 -1.66 -6.97
C PHE A 124 5.81 -1.93 -7.67
N VAL A 125 5.84 -2.06 -8.99
CA VAL A 125 4.62 -2.16 -9.81
C VAL A 125 4.64 -3.50 -10.54
N ARG A 126 3.58 -4.29 -10.39
CA ARG A 126 3.41 -5.52 -11.18
C ARG A 126 3.03 -5.17 -12.61
N GLU A 127 3.66 -5.85 -13.55
CA GLU A 127 3.41 -5.70 -14.98
C GLU A 127 2.86 -7.03 -15.55
N PRO A 128 1.58 -7.36 -15.33
CA PRO A 128 1.00 -8.62 -15.81
C PRO A 128 1.03 -8.76 -17.33
N GLU A 129 1.02 -7.64 -18.05
CA GLU A 129 1.09 -7.58 -19.51
C GLU A 129 2.54 -7.55 -20.04
N ASN A 130 3.55 -7.71 -19.17
CA ASN A 130 4.95 -7.72 -19.61
C ASN A 130 5.20 -8.94 -20.53
N PRO A 131 5.69 -8.73 -21.76
CA PRO A 131 5.80 -9.80 -22.77
C PRO A 131 6.85 -10.87 -22.42
N HIS A 132 7.77 -10.57 -21.50
CA HIS A 132 8.84 -11.49 -21.10
C HIS A 132 8.49 -12.29 -19.85
N ASP A 133 7.77 -11.68 -18.90
CA ASP A 133 7.37 -12.31 -17.65
C ASP A 133 6.08 -11.69 -17.08
N PRO A 134 4.92 -12.40 -17.08
CA PRO A 134 3.66 -11.87 -16.53
C PRO A 134 3.68 -11.72 -15.00
N HIS A 135 4.76 -12.13 -14.35
CA HIS A 135 5.02 -11.88 -12.93
C HIS A 135 6.07 -10.80 -12.70
N ALA A 136 6.49 -10.06 -13.72
CA ALA A 136 7.45 -8.99 -13.60
C ALA A 136 7.01 -7.95 -12.56
N VAL A 137 7.96 -7.53 -11.73
CA VAL A 137 7.79 -6.45 -10.76
C VAL A 137 8.82 -5.39 -11.08
N ALA A 138 8.37 -4.30 -11.69
CA ALA A 138 9.20 -3.14 -11.98
C ALA A 138 9.48 -2.36 -10.70
N VAL A 139 10.72 -1.90 -10.54
CA VAL A 139 11.13 -0.97 -9.49
C VAL A 139 11.26 0.40 -10.12
N ARG A 140 10.54 1.38 -9.59
CA ARG A 140 10.45 2.73 -10.15
C ARG A 140 10.62 3.78 -9.04
N THR A 141 11.08 4.96 -9.39
CA THR A 141 10.97 6.13 -8.52
C THR A 141 9.50 6.55 -8.36
N LEU A 142 9.19 7.42 -7.40
CA LEU A 142 7.80 7.91 -7.22
C LEU A 142 7.30 8.80 -8.37
N ASP A 143 8.20 9.35 -9.19
CA ASP A 143 7.93 10.05 -10.45
C ASP A 143 7.96 9.13 -11.69
N ASP A 144 7.87 7.81 -11.48
CA ASP A 144 7.73 6.77 -12.53
C ASP A 144 8.95 6.53 -13.44
N ARG A 145 10.15 6.93 -13.01
CA ARG A 145 11.39 6.55 -13.71
C ARG A 145 11.79 5.13 -13.34
N GLY A 146 12.00 4.29 -14.35
CA GLY A 146 12.42 2.90 -14.17
C GLY A 146 13.82 2.81 -13.56
N LEU A 147 13.98 1.93 -12.56
CA LEU A 147 15.27 1.60 -11.93
C LEU A 147 15.72 0.18 -12.27
N GLY A 148 14.77 -0.71 -12.57
CA GLY A 148 15.01 -2.09 -12.94
C GLY A 148 13.86 -2.99 -12.52
N TYR A 149 14.16 -4.26 -12.26
CA TYR A 149 13.18 -5.27 -11.89
C TYR A 149 13.61 -6.07 -10.67
N ILE A 150 12.64 -6.70 -10.02
CA ILE A 150 12.91 -7.78 -9.06
C ILE A 150 13.25 -9.06 -9.81
N ALA A 151 14.24 -9.80 -9.32
CA ALA A 151 14.61 -11.09 -9.88
C ALA A 151 13.41 -12.05 -9.91
N ARG A 152 13.24 -12.76 -11.04
CA ARG A 152 12.08 -13.62 -11.32
C ARG A 152 11.78 -14.65 -10.24
N ASP A 153 12.80 -15.19 -9.58
CA ASP A 153 12.65 -16.17 -8.50
C ASP A 153 12.13 -15.57 -7.18
N LYS A 154 12.00 -14.24 -7.10
CA LYS A 154 11.50 -13.48 -5.95
C LYS A 154 10.16 -12.80 -6.19
N THR A 155 9.68 -12.72 -7.43
CA THR A 155 8.43 -12.00 -7.76
C THR A 155 7.19 -12.60 -7.09
N ALA A 156 7.19 -13.90 -6.80
CA ALA A 156 6.11 -14.58 -6.06
C ALA A 156 5.86 -14.01 -4.64
N GLN A 157 6.81 -13.24 -4.09
CA GLN A 157 6.62 -12.58 -2.79
C GLN A 157 5.77 -11.30 -2.89
N PHE A 158 5.64 -10.72 -4.10
CA PHE A 158 4.88 -9.51 -4.37
C PHE A 158 3.45 -9.88 -4.75
N MET A 159 2.62 -10.04 -3.74
CA MET A 159 1.20 -10.44 -3.93
C MET A 159 0.31 -9.27 -4.35
N GLN A 160 0.84 -8.05 -4.32
CA GLN A 160 0.09 -6.82 -4.58
C GLN A 160 0.58 -6.16 -5.85
N ASP A 161 -0.33 -5.49 -6.54
CA ASP A 161 -0.01 -4.83 -7.81
C ASP A 161 0.87 -3.59 -7.62
N LEU A 162 0.79 -2.98 -6.43
CA LEU A 162 1.63 -1.87 -6.00
C LEU A 162 2.17 -2.15 -4.59
N CYS A 163 3.46 -1.87 -4.37
CA CYS A 163 4.06 -1.74 -3.05
C CYS A 163 4.95 -0.50 -3.00
N PHE A 164 5.21 -0.01 -1.80
CA PHE A 164 6.21 1.04 -1.58
C PHE A 164 7.35 0.51 -0.72
N GLY A 165 8.54 1.03 -0.98
CA GLY A 165 9.74 0.75 -0.21
C GLY A 165 10.74 1.88 -0.33
N ALA A 166 12.00 1.58 -0.08
CA ALA A 166 13.07 2.57 -0.11
C ALA A 166 14.35 2.02 -0.74
N VAL A 167 15.19 2.91 -1.26
CA VAL A 167 16.55 2.56 -1.70
C VAL A 167 17.37 2.13 -0.47
N GLY A 168 17.87 0.88 -0.49
CA GLY A 168 18.69 0.32 0.59
C GLY A 168 20.17 0.66 0.43
N SER A 169 20.72 0.40 -0.76
CA SER A 169 22.08 0.76 -1.15
C SER A 169 22.18 0.93 -2.66
N PHE A 170 23.17 1.68 -3.11
CA PHE A 170 23.52 1.81 -4.52
C PHE A 170 25.02 2.09 -4.63
N GLY A 171 25.62 1.76 -5.75
CA GLY A 171 27.05 1.96 -5.95
C GLY A 171 27.54 1.44 -7.30
N GLN A 172 28.71 1.94 -7.69
CA GLN A 172 29.40 1.50 -8.88
C GLN A 172 30.25 0.26 -8.58
N GLN A 173 30.15 -0.75 -9.45
CA GLN A 173 31.00 -1.93 -9.39
C GLN A 173 32.41 -1.58 -9.90
N ALA A 174 33.44 -1.99 -9.16
CA ALA A 174 34.83 -1.59 -9.44
C ALA A 174 35.38 -2.19 -10.74
N ASP A 175 34.90 -3.37 -11.13
CA ASP A 175 35.34 -4.13 -12.30
C ASP A 175 34.65 -3.69 -13.60
N THR A 176 33.33 -3.49 -13.55
CA THR A 176 32.54 -3.14 -14.73
C THR A 176 32.30 -1.65 -14.90
N GLY A 177 32.46 -0.86 -13.83
CA GLY A 177 32.04 0.53 -13.80
C GLY A 177 30.51 0.71 -13.85
N LEU A 178 29.73 -0.36 -13.76
CA LEU A 178 28.27 -0.29 -13.81
C LEU A 178 27.69 -0.03 -12.41
N TRP A 179 26.64 0.77 -12.36
CA TRP A 179 25.87 1.02 -11.17
C TRP A 179 24.90 -0.12 -10.89
N GLY A 180 24.86 -0.55 -9.63
CA GLY A 180 23.85 -1.46 -9.09
C GLY A 180 23.13 -0.82 -7.91
N LEU A 181 21.95 -1.35 -7.58
CA LEU A 181 21.22 -0.97 -6.37
C LEU A 181 20.55 -2.16 -5.69
N SER A 182 20.23 -1.98 -4.41
CA SER A 182 19.31 -2.82 -3.66
C SER A 182 18.24 -1.97 -3.02
N VAL A 183 17.06 -2.56 -2.85
CA VAL A 183 15.87 -1.90 -2.31
C VAL A 183 15.35 -2.65 -1.09
N LEU A 184 14.70 -1.91 -0.20
CA LEU A 184 14.08 -2.39 1.03
C LEU A 184 12.56 -2.30 0.90
N VAL A 185 11.84 -3.39 1.12
CA VAL A 185 10.38 -3.43 0.97
C VAL A 185 9.75 -4.50 1.86
N GLN A 186 8.48 -4.31 2.18
CA GLN A 186 7.61 -5.30 2.83
C GLN A 186 6.51 -5.70 1.83
N PRO A 187 6.73 -6.69 0.94
CA PRO A 187 5.85 -6.95 -0.20
C PRO A 187 4.40 -7.31 0.16
N THR A 188 4.18 -7.77 1.39
CA THR A 188 2.86 -8.18 1.90
C THR A 188 2.12 -7.06 2.63
N VAL A 189 2.76 -5.92 2.89
CA VAL A 189 2.13 -4.76 3.54
C VAL A 189 1.40 -3.94 2.50
N PRO A 190 0.08 -3.69 2.63
CA PRO A 190 -0.62 -2.94 1.61
C PRO A 190 -0.19 -1.48 1.48
N PRO A 191 -0.14 -0.94 0.24
CA PRO A 191 0.23 0.45 0.03
C PRO A 191 -0.87 1.37 0.56
N VAL A 192 -0.46 2.54 1.05
CA VAL A 192 -1.37 3.68 1.24
C VAL A 192 -1.17 4.58 0.02
N GLU A 193 -2.14 4.56 -0.89
CA GLU A 193 -2.03 5.18 -2.22
C GLU A 193 -3.13 6.20 -2.48
N VAL A 194 -2.92 7.05 -3.49
CA VAL A 194 -3.89 8.03 -3.99
C VAL A 194 -4.40 7.56 -5.35
N TYR A 195 -5.71 7.58 -5.57
CA TYR A 195 -6.30 7.11 -6.82
C TYR A 195 -6.26 8.17 -7.92
N ALA A 196 -5.70 7.81 -9.08
CA ALA A 196 -5.76 8.60 -10.30
C ALA A 196 -7.04 8.26 -11.11
N LEU A 197 -8.23 8.55 -10.56
CA LEU A 197 -9.50 8.22 -11.22
C LEU A 197 -9.62 8.90 -12.60
N PRO A 198 -10.04 8.17 -13.66
CA PRO A 198 -10.39 8.79 -14.93
C PRO A 198 -11.49 9.83 -14.73
N ALA A 199 -11.33 11.03 -15.32
CA ALA A 199 -12.26 12.14 -15.11
C ALA A 199 -13.71 11.79 -15.50
N SER A 200 -13.90 11.01 -16.57
CA SER A 200 -15.21 10.58 -17.05
C SER A 200 -15.94 9.60 -16.12
N LEU A 201 -15.21 8.90 -15.24
CA LEU A 201 -15.77 7.86 -14.37
C LEU A 201 -15.73 8.20 -12.88
N ARG A 202 -15.23 9.38 -12.51
CA ARG A 202 -15.08 9.81 -11.10
C ARG A 202 -16.36 9.66 -10.28
N GLN A 203 -17.50 10.04 -10.85
CA GLN A 203 -18.79 9.95 -10.16
C GLN A 203 -19.19 8.50 -9.81
N PHE A 204 -18.61 7.50 -10.48
CA PHE A 204 -18.89 6.08 -10.26
C PHE A 204 -17.89 5.42 -9.31
N ALA A 205 -16.96 6.17 -8.71
CA ALA A 205 -16.05 5.63 -7.70
C ALA A 205 -16.80 5.04 -6.49
N ASN A 206 -17.95 5.64 -6.14
CA ASN A 206 -18.96 5.08 -5.24
C ASN A 206 -20.16 4.61 -6.08
N LEU A 207 -20.39 3.30 -6.17
CA LEU A 207 -21.45 2.74 -7.00
C LEU A 207 -22.83 2.78 -6.34
N ALA A 208 -22.91 2.81 -5.01
CA ALA A 208 -24.16 2.73 -4.27
C ALA A 208 -25.27 3.68 -4.79
N PRO A 209 -25.01 4.98 -5.04
CA PRO A 209 -26.06 5.88 -5.55
C PRO A 209 -26.50 5.58 -6.98
N HIS A 210 -25.74 4.79 -7.76
CA HIS A 210 -26.01 4.53 -9.18
C HIS A 210 -26.70 3.20 -9.45
N LEU A 211 -26.72 2.26 -8.49
CA LEU A 211 -27.29 0.92 -8.67
C LEU A 211 -28.80 0.84 -8.42
N GLY A 212 -29.40 1.88 -7.83
CA GLY A 212 -30.82 1.93 -7.50
C GLY A 212 -31.21 1.07 -6.29
N PRO A 213 -32.47 1.19 -5.81
CA PRO A 213 -32.90 0.59 -4.55
C PRO A 213 -32.96 -0.95 -4.57
N ALA A 214 -33.19 -1.55 -5.75
CA ALA A 214 -33.28 -3.01 -5.88
C ALA A 214 -31.94 -3.71 -5.66
N ALA A 215 -30.82 -3.05 -5.99
CA ALA A 215 -29.47 -3.60 -5.84
C ALA A 215 -28.87 -3.34 -4.45
N ALA A 216 -29.40 -2.35 -3.71
CA ALA A 216 -28.83 -1.91 -2.44
C ALA A 216 -28.68 -3.03 -1.39
N PRO A 217 -29.67 -3.91 -1.13
CA PRO A 217 -29.52 -4.97 -0.12
C PRO A 217 -28.40 -5.98 -0.46
N ALA A 218 -28.26 -6.31 -1.74
CA ALA A 218 -27.22 -7.23 -2.20
C ALA A 218 -25.83 -6.59 -2.13
N LEU A 219 -25.71 -5.31 -2.50
CA LEU A 219 -24.47 -4.55 -2.36
C LEU A 219 -24.04 -4.44 -0.88
N GLU A 220 -24.96 -4.10 0.01
CA GLU A 220 -24.71 -4.03 1.45
C GLU A 220 -24.31 -5.39 2.03
N SER A 221 -24.89 -6.48 1.53
CA SER A 221 -24.48 -7.83 1.92
C SER A 221 -23.04 -8.14 1.50
N LEU A 222 -22.60 -7.71 0.30
CA LEU A 222 -21.20 -7.85 -0.14
C LEU A 222 -20.25 -7.00 0.71
N LYS A 223 -20.64 -5.76 1.00
CA LYS A 223 -19.88 -4.86 1.87
C LYS A 223 -19.73 -5.43 3.28
N ALA A 224 -20.82 -5.93 3.86
CA ALA A 224 -20.82 -6.59 5.17
C ALA A 224 -19.94 -7.84 5.18
N ALA A 225 -20.00 -8.68 4.13
CA ALA A 225 -19.15 -9.86 4.00
C ALA A 225 -17.66 -9.50 3.93
N ALA A 226 -17.30 -8.46 3.16
CA ALA A 226 -15.92 -7.97 3.08
C ALA A 226 -15.41 -7.43 4.42
N LEU A 227 -16.25 -6.69 5.16
CA LEU A 227 -15.90 -6.19 6.49
C LEU A 227 -15.74 -7.32 7.50
N ALA A 228 -16.64 -8.30 7.48
CA ALA A 228 -16.57 -9.49 8.34
C ALA A 228 -15.30 -10.33 8.06
N ALA A 229 -14.96 -10.54 6.78
CA ALA A 229 -13.75 -11.24 6.38
C ALA A 229 -12.47 -10.53 6.86
N ALA A 230 -12.50 -9.20 6.96
CA ALA A 230 -11.40 -8.40 7.51
C ALA A 230 -11.40 -8.33 9.05
N GLY A 231 -12.35 -8.98 9.74
CA GLY A 231 -12.50 -8.88 11.19
C GLY A 231 -12.77 -7.45 11.66
N SER A 232 -13.49 -6.67 10.85
CA SER A 232 -13.71 -5.24 11.03
C SER A 232 -12.41 -4.43 11.17
N ARG A 233 -11.33 -4.84 10.51
CA ARG A 233 -10.07 -4.09 10.51
C ARG A 233 -9.75 -3.54 9.13
N CYS A 234 -9.11 -2.39 9.10
CA CYS A 234 -8.59 -1.81 7.88
C CYS A 234 -7.55 -2.75 7.30
N ALA A 235 -7.75 -3.19 6.07
CA ALA A 235 -6.83 -4.08 5.37
C ALA A 235 -5.45 -3.44 5.16
N VAL A 236 -5.36 -2.10 5.17
CA VAL A 236 -4.12 -1.36 4.91
C VAL A 236 -3.35 -1.06 6.21
N THR A 237 -4.04 -0.69 7.28
CA THR A 237 -3.39 -0.22 8.53
C THR A 237 -3.68 -1.09 9.75
N SER A 238 -4.57 -2.08 9.63
CA SER A 238 -5.08 -2.92 10.73
C SER A 238 -5.90 -2.19 11.81
N ALA A 239 -6.22 -0.91 11.63
CA ALA A 239 -7.08 -0.13 12.51
C ALA A 239 -8.51 -0.68 12.58
N ARG A 240 -9.21 -0.56 13.72
CA ARG A 240 -10.53 -1.20 13.94
C ARG A 240 -11.74 -0.46 13.34
N GLN A 241 -11.61 0.82 13.02
CA GLN A 241 -12.72 1.61 12.52
C GLN A 241 -12.69 1.59 10.99
N ALA A 242 -13.05 0.45 10.40
CA ALA A 242 -13.05 0.27 8.95
C ALA A 242 -14.47 0.21 8.39
N ALA A 243 -14.64 0.73 7.18
CA ALA A 243 -15.83 0.52 6.36
C ALA A 243 -15.45 -0.20 5.07
N ALA A 244 -16.37 -0.96 4.50
CA ALA A 244 -16.14 -1.61 3.22
C ALA A 244 -16.26 -0.62 2.07
N VAL A 245 -15.20 -0.50 1.27
CA VAL A 245 -15.13 0.36 0.10
C VAL A 245 -14.85 -0.44 -1.17
N GLU A 246 -15.32 0.07 -2.30
CA GLU A 246 -15.08 -0.46 -3.63
C GLU A 246 -13.57 -0.48 -3.93
N ARG A 247 -13.06 -1.64 -4.37
CA ARG A 247 -11.69 -1.78 -4.86
C ARG A 247 -11.72 -1.77 -6.39
N TRP A 248 -10.99 -0.83 -6.98
CA TRP A 248 -10.92 -0.65 -8.42
C TRP A 248 -9.58 -1.09 -8.99
N GLY A 249 -9.62 -1.66 -10.19
CA GLY A 249 -8.46 -1.98 -11.03
C GLY A 249 -8.52 -1.20 -12.33
N TRP A 250 -7.37 -0.99 -12.96
CA TRP A 250 -7.24 -0.15 -14.15
C TRP A 250 -6.52 -0.93 -15.25
N ASP A 251 -7.11 -0.94 -16.43
CA ASP A 251 -6.46 -1.38 -17.67
C ASP A 251 -6.29 -0.14 -18.55
N GLY A 252 -5.05 0.36 -18.62
CA GLY A 252 -4.72 1.58 -19.36
C GLY A 252 -4.82 1.39 -20.87
N GLU A 253 -4.47 0.21 -21.37
CA GLU A 253 -4.50 -0.11 -22.80
C GLU A 253 -5.95 -0.24 -23.29
N ARG A 254 -6.79 -0.96 -22.54
CA ARG A 254 -8.21 -1.14 -22.85
C ARG A 254 -9.09 0.00 -22.38
N ARG A 255 -8.54 0.92 -21.58
CA ARG A 255 -9.25 2.02 -20.90
C ARG A 255 -10.46 1.54 -20.08
N VAL A 256 -10.25 0.47 -19.31
CA VAL A 256 -11.28 -0.15 -18.48
C VAL A 256 -11.00 0.07 -17.00
N MET A 257 -12.00 0.56 -16.27
CA MET A 257 -12.05 0.62 -14.81
C MET A 257 -12.88 -0.56 -14.30
N ARG A 258 -12.21 -1.53 -13.68
CA ARG A 258 -12.82 -2.80 -13.24
C ARG A 258 -13.11 -2.79 -11.74
N LEU A 259 -14.32 -3.17 -11.36
CA LEU A 259 -14.64 -3.45 -9.96
C LEU A 259 -14.02 -4.80 -9.55
N LEU A 260 -12.97 -4.76 -8.73
CA LEU A 260 -12.24 -5.96 -8.28
C LEU A 260 -12.87 -6.60 -7.03
N GLY A 261 -13.61 -5.83 -6.24
CA GLY A 261 -14.17 -6.30 -4.98
C GLY A 261 -14.48 -5.18 -4.01
N PHE A 262 -14.57 -5.56 -2.74
CA PHE A 262 -14.68 -4.63 -1.61
C PHE A 262 -13.54 -4.89 -0.63
N ARG A 263 -13.04 -3.82 -0.01
CA ARG A 263 -11.96 -3.86 0.96
C ARG A 263 -12.36 -3.07 2.19
N ALA A 264 -12.06 -3.59 3.38
CA ALA A 264 -12.26 -2.83 4.62
C ALA A 264 -11.16 -1.75 4.74
N GLU A 265 -11.53 -0.48 4.79
CA GLU A 265 -10.61 0.65 4.91
C GLU A 265 -11.04 1.62 5.99
N ALA A 266 -10.06 2.14 6.74
CA ALA A 266 -10.33 3.21 7.70
C ALA A 266 -10.68 4.51 6.96
N PRO A 267 -11.59 5.36 7.48
CA PRO A 267 -11.99 6.61 6.84
C PRO A 267 -10.81 7.49 6.39
N GLU A 268 -9.74 7.52 7.16
CA GLU A 268 -8.57 8.34 6.85
C GLU A 268 -7.76 7.77 5.67
N VAL A 269 -7.74 6.44 5.50
CA VAL A 269 -7.16 5.80 4.30
C VAL A 269 -8.03 6.10 3.08
N GLN A 270 -9.35 6.11 3.23
CA GLN A 270 -10.28 6.46 2.15
C GLN A 270 -10.09 7.92 1.71
N GLN A 271 -9.89 8.84 2.66
CA GLN A 271 -9.59 10.25 2.38
C GLN A 271 -8.28 10.41 1.60
N ILE A 272 -7.25 9.60 1.91
CA ILE A 272 -6.01 9.59 1.13
C ILE A 272 -6.26 9.04 -0.28
N GLY A 273 -7.01 7.94 -0.42
CA GLY A 273 -7.38 7.41 -1.73
C GLY A 273 -8.08 8.44 -2.62
N GLY A 274 -8.99 9.23 -2.03
CA GLY A 274 -9.71 10.32 -2.69
C GLY A 274 -9.01 11.68 -2.70
N LEU A 275 -7.72 11.77 -2.34
CA LEU A 275 -7.06 13.05 -2.07
C LEU A 275 -7.11 14.05 -3.24
N LEU A 276 -7.03 13.57 -4.48
CA LEU A 276 -7.13 14.42 -5.68
C LEU A 276 -8.55 14.93 -5.99
N GLU A 277 -9.55 14.48 -5.23
CA GLU A 277 -10.95 14.91 -5.32
C GLU A 277 -11.34 15.87 -4.19
N LEU A 278 -10.44 16.12 -3.25
CA LEU A 278 -10.64 17.09 -2.18
C LEU A 278 -10.30 18.50 -2.64
N GLU A 279 -11.01 19.48 -2.09
CA GLU A 279 -10.63 20.88 -2.20
C GLU A 279 -9.25 21.12 -1.55
N PRO A 280 -8.44 22.08 -2.04
CA PRO A 280 -7.10 22.33 -1.52
C PRO A 280 -7.04 22.55 0.00
N SER A 281 -8.04 23.20 0.58
CA SER A 281 -8.14 23.44 2.03
C SER A 281 -8.37 22.15 2.83
N ALA A 282 -9.07 21.17 2.25
CA ALA A 282 -9.36 19.87 2.87
C ALA A 282 -8.23 18.84 2.64
N ALA A 283 -7.35 19.07 1.65
CA ALA A 283 -6.30 18.14 1.28
C ALA A 283 -5.08 18.13 2.23
N ALA A 284 -4.89 19.18 3.04
CA ALA A 284 -3.71 19.33 3.89
C ALA A 284 -3.56 18.19 4.91
N GLY A 285 -4.64 17.83 5.62
CA GLY A 285 -4.66 16.73 6.59
C GLY A 285 -4.32 15.37 5.97
N PRO A 286 -5.06 14.92 4.93
CA PRO A 286 -4.77 13.69 4.22
C PRO A 286 -3.36 13.64 3.60
N THR A 287 -2.81 14.78 3.15
CA THR A 287 -1.44 14.85 2.63
C THR A 287 -0.40 14.55 3.71
N VAL A 288 -0.54 15.16 4.90
CA VAL A 288 0.32 14.87 6.06
C VAL A 288 0.17 13.41 6.48
N LEU A 289 -1.04 12.87 6.45
CA LEU A 289 -1.27 11.49 6.83
C LEU A 289 -0.68 10.49 5.82
N LEU A 290 -0.77 10.77 4.51
CA LEU A 290 -0.10 10.01 3.46
C LEU A 290 1.42 9.96 3.70
N GLN A 291 2.01 11.11 4.05
CA GLN A 291 3.42 11.21 4.40
C GLN A 291 3.77 10.27 5.55
N GLN A 292 3.02 10.36 6.65
CA GLN A 292 3.30 9.62 7.88
C GLN A 292 3.09 8.11 7.72
N LEU A 293 1.99 7.68 7.08
CA LEU A 293 1.65 6.27 6.92
C LEU A 293 2.60 5.50 6.01
N ASN A 294 3.25 6.18 5.07
CA ASN A 294 4.28 5.61 4.19
C ASN A 294 5.71 5.90 4.67
N CYS A 295 5.88 6.63 5.77
CA CYS A 295 7.19 7.08 6.28
C CYS A 295 8.01 7.86 5.23
N TRP A 296 7.32 8.69 4.45
CA TRP A 296 7.89 9.48 3.37
C TRP A 296 8.40 10.84 3.85
N THR A 297 9.33 11.43 3.08
CA THR A 297 9.65 12.86 3.21
C THR A 297 8.59 13.71 2.52
N ALA A 298 8.59 15.02 2.77
CA ALA A 298 7.71 15.94 2.04
C ALA A 298 7.99 15.94 0.52
N ALA A 299 9.27 15.79 0.13
CA ALA A 299 9.67 15.72 -1.27
C ALA A 299 9.16 14.44 -1.96
N ASP A 300 9.19 13.29 -1.26
CA ASP A 300 8.62 12.04 -1.76
C ASP A 300 7.11 12.17 -2.04
N VAL A 301 6.38 12.80 -1.11
CA VAL A 301 4.94 13.06 -1.26
C VAL A 301 4.67 13.97 -2.47
N GLU A 302 5.45 15.03 -2.64
CA GLU A 302 5.32 15.94 -3.77
C GLU A 302 5.53 15.23 -5.11
N LEU A 303 6.63 14.47 -5.24
CA LEU A 303 6.93 13.68 -6.44
C LEU A 303 5.82 12.68 -6.75
N TYR A 304 5.36 11.94 -5.74
CA TYR A 304 4.26 10.98 -5.91
C TYR A 304 2.97 11.68 -6.35
N LEU A 305 2.56 12.76 -5.68
CA LEU A 305 1.34 13.48 -6.04
C LEU A 305 1.44 14.12 -7.43
N GLN A 306 2.61 14.60 -7.84
CA GLN A 306 2.84 15.08 -9.20
C GLN A 306 2.63 13.95 -10.22
N HIS A 307 3.20 12.77 -9.97
CA HIS A 307 3.00 11.60 -10.82
C HIS A 307 1.52 11.18 -10.90
N VAL A 308 0.83 11.05 -9.77
CA VAL A 308 -0.59 10.64 -9.75
C VAL A 308 -1.47 11.67 -10.48
N ARG A 309 -1.15 12.98 -10.40
CA ARG A 309 -1.85 14.02 -11.19
C ARG A 309 -1.58 13.88 -12.68
N GLN A 310 -0.33 13.61 -13.09
CA GLN A 310 0.00 13.36 -14.49
C GLN A 310 -0.73 12.12 -15.02
N LEU A 311 -0.74 11.03 -14.25
CA LEU A 311 -1.48 9.82 -14.60
C LEU A 311 -2.99 10.10 -14.76
N ARG A 312 -3.57 10.89 -13.86
CA ARG A 312 -4.97 11.35 -13.97
C ARG A 312 -5.21 12.16 -15.25
N GLN A 313 -4.31 13.06 -15.61
CA GLN A 313 -4.40 13.85 -16.85
C GLN A 313 -4.31 12.96 -18.10
N GLN A 314 -3.37 12.02 -18.12
CA GLN A 314 -3.24 11.03 -19.20
C GLN A 314 -4.53 10.22 -19.37
N ARG A 315 -5.12 9.76 -18.26
CA ARG A 315 -6.42 9.06 -18.26
C ARG A 315 -7.57 9.94 -18.75
N GLY A 316 -7.48 11.26 -18.63
CA GLY A 316 -8.48 12.21 -19.13
C GLY A 316 -8.33 12.59 -20.60
N GLY A 317 -7.21 12.27 -21.25
CA GLY A 317 -6.93 12.67 -22.64
C GLY A 317 -7.51 11.71 -23.68
N GLY A 318 -8.54 12.14 -24.40
CA GLY A 318 -8.93 11.55 -25.69
C GLY A 318 -10.21 10.71 -25.67
N GLU A 319 -10.13 9.45 -25.20
CA GLU A 319 -11.21 8.46 -25.35
C GLU A 319 -11.88 8.12 -24.02
N LEU A 320 -13.16 7.77 -24.10
CA LEU A 320 -14.01 7.46 -22.95
C LEU A 320 -13.56 6.16 -22.28
N TRP A 321 -13.29 6.24 -20.97
CA TRP A 321 -13.11 5.07 -20.13
C TRP A 321 -14.42 4.33 -19.95
N ARG A 322 -14.35 2.99 -19.87
CA ARG A 322 -15.50 2.10 -19.66
C ARG A 322 -15.41 1.39 -18.32
N LEU A 323 -16.55 0.91 -17.82
CA LEU A 323 -16.69 0.18 -16.58
C LEU A 323 -16.71 -1.33 -16.84
N ASP A 324 -15.97 -2.10 -16.06
CA ASP A 324 -16.16 -3.55 -15.97
C ASP A 324 -16.80 -3.85 -14.61
N LEU A 325 -18.10 -4.14 -14.64
CA LEU A 325 -18.93 -4.47 -13.48
C LEU A 325 -19.25 -5.96 -13.42
N GLY A 326 -18.46 -6.83 -14.07
CA GLY A 326 -18.71 -8.27 -14.12
C GLY A 326 -18.81 -8.91 -12.73
N LEU A 327 -18.15 -8.34 -11.72
CA LEU A 327 -18.30 -8.74 -10.32
C LEU A 327 -19.75 -8.65 -9.83
N LEU A 328 -20.47 -7.55 -10.14
CA LEU A 328 -21.86 -7.37 -9.71
C LEU A 328 -22.74 -8.47 -10.31
N SER A 329 -22.57 -8.74 -11.60
CA SER A 329 -23.30 -9.81 -12.31
C SER A 329 -23.02 -11.19 -11.71
N ALA A 330 -21.78 -11.46 -11.30
CA ALA A 330 -21.42 -12.73 -10.64
C ALA A 330 -22.12 -12.93 -9.29
N PHE A 331 -22.56 -11.85 -8.64
CA PHE A 331 -23.36 -11.88 -7.40
C PHE A 331 -24.86 -11.64 -7.65
N GLY A 332 -25.32 -11.69 -8.89
CA GLY A 332 -26.72 -11.50 -9.24
C GLY A 332 -27.23 -10.07 -9.00
N ILE A 333 -26.33 -9.08 -8.91
CA ILE A 333 -26.67 -7.68 -8.76
C ILE A 333 -26.90 -7.08 -10.16
N PRO A 334 -28.12 -6.65 -10.49
CA PRO A 334 -28.41 -6.12 -11.82
C PRO A 334 -27.72 -4.77 -12.02
N VAL A 335 -27.10 -4.59 -13.20
CA VAL A 335 -26.56 -3.31 -13.64
C VAL A 335 -27.69 -2.48 -14.26
N PRO A 336 -28.02 -1.30 -13.72
CA PRO A 336 -29.12 -0.49 -14.25
C PRO A 336 -28.90 -0.05 -15.70
N PRO A 337 -29.99 0.17 -16.48
CA PRO A 337 -29.90 0.64 -17.86
C PRO A 337 -29.09 1.93 -18.04
N SER A 338 -29.04 2.80 -17.03
CA SER A 338 -28.23 4.03 -17.05
C SER A 338 -26.72 3.79 -17.08
N LEU A 339 -26.23 2.65 -16.56
CA LEU A 339 -24.82 2.28 -16.55
C LEU A 339 -24.42 1.39 -17.73
N GLN A 340 -25.38 0.72 -18.38
CA GLN A 340 -25.11 -0.21 -19.48
C GLN A 340 -24.29 0.40 -20.63
N PRO A 341 -24.55 1.64 -21.10
CA PRO A 341 -23.75 2.24 -22.17
C PRO A 341 -22.26 2.43 -21.79
N LEU A 342 -21.97 2.53 -20.49
CA LEU A 342 -20.62 2.71 -19.98
C LEU A 342 -19.89 1.39 -19.76
N CYS A 343 -20.58 0.25 -19.77
CA CYS A 343 -19.99 -1.04 -19.44
C CYS A 343 -19.30 -1.71 -20.64
N VAL A 344 -18.28 -2.53 -20.36
CA VAL A 344 -17.72 -3.54 -21.29
C VAL A 344 -18.25 -4.93 -20.99
#